data_AF-A0A5K1EGC0-F1
#
_entry.id   AF-A0A5K1EGC0-F1
#
_cell.length_a   1.000
_cell.length_b   1.000
_cell.length_c   1.000
_cell.angle_alpha   90.00
_cell.angle_beta   90.00
_cell.angle_gamma   90.00
#
_symmetry.space_group_name_H-M   'P 1'
#
loop_
_entity.id
_entity.type
_entity.pdbx_description
1 polymer ?
#
loop_
_entity_poly.entity_id
_entity_poly.type
_entity_poly.pdbx_seq_one_letter_code
_entity_poly.pdbx_strand_id
1 'polypeptide(L)' 'FGLAGKITGMLLEMDNAELLLFLESPEALAAKVDEAVQVLNLSKAKVESQDVLHSKFLSAEVA' A
#
# COMPACT_ATOMS: atom_id res chain seq x y z
N PHE A 1 5.65 -10.67 -2.75
CA PHE A 1 5.83 -9.92 -1.49
C PHE A 1 4.50 -9.88 -0.75
N GLY A 2 4.45 -10.34 0.52
CA GLY A 2 3.23 -10.29 1.34
C GLY A 2 2.87 -8.87 1.78
N LEU A 3 1.77 -8.72 2.53
CA LEU A 3 1.31 -7.41 3.05
C LEU A 3 2.43 -6.69 3.82
N ALA A 4 3.17 -7.41 4.66
CA ALA A 4 4.31 -6.86 5.40
C ALA A 4 5.37 -6.24 4.47
N GLY A 5 5.72 -6.92 3.37
CA GLY A 5 6.72 -6.41 2.43
C GLY A 5 6.29 -5.11 1.73
N LYS A 6 4.98 -4.95 1.46
CA LYS A 6 4.45 -3.70 0.89
C LYS A 6 4.51 -2.55 1.88
N ILE A 7 4.11 -2.82 3.13
CA ILE A 7 4.18 -1.81 4.21
C ILE A 7 5.62 -1.40 4.45
N THR A 8 6.53 -2.36 4.60
CA THR A 8 7.96 -2.07 4.79
C THR A 8 8.52 -1.29 3.60
N GLY A 9 8.14 -1.64 2.36
CA GLY A 9 8.49 -0.85 1.18
C GLY A 9 8.07 0.61 1.29
N MET A 10 6.80 0.86 1.65
CA MET A 10 6.27 2.22 1.81
C MET A 10 6.96 3.01 2.93
N LEU A 11 7.29 2.36 4.06
CA LEU A 11 8.02 3.02 5.14
C LEU A 11 9.44 3.39 4.69
N LEU A 12 10.12 2.52 3.93
CA LEU A 12 11.47 2.77 3.42
C LEU A 12 11.54 3.88 2.36
N GLU A 13 10.42 4.38 1.86
CA GLU A 13 10.35 5.56 1.00
C GLU A 13 10.42 6.89 1.80
N MET A 14 10.37 6.83 3.13
CA MET A 14 10.44 8.00 4.03
C MET A 14 11.88 8.42 4.33
N ASP A 15 12.07 9.63 4.86
CA ASP A 15 13.38 10.13 5.25
C ASP A 15 13.99 9.32 6.40
N ASN A 16 15.30 9.06 6.33
CA ASN A 16 16.03 8.27 7.34
C ASN A 16 15.87 8.82 8.77
N ALA A 17 15.78 10.14 8.94
CA ALA A 17 15.57 10.76 10.25
C ALA A 17 14.20 10.41 10.85
N GLU A 18 13.17 10.30 10.01
CA GLU A 18 11.82 9.93 10.42
C GLU A 18 11.74 8.44 10.77
N LEU A 19 12.42 7.59 9.99
CA LEU A 19 12.55 6.17 10.27
C LEU A 19 13.27 5.90 11.60
N LEU A 20 14.33 6.66 11.92
CA LEU A 20 15.02 6.56 13.20
C LEU A 20 14.07 6.88 14.37
N LEU A 21 13.26 7.93 14.24
CA LEU A 21 12.27 8.28 15.26
C LEU A 21 11.26 7.15 15.51
N PHE A 22 10.82 6.46 14.45
CA PHE A 22 9.92 5.31 14.60
C PHE A 22 10.61 4.11 15.26
N LEU A 23 11.89 3.90 15.03
CA LEU A 23 12.64 2.83 15.71
C LEU A 23 12.87 3.13 17.19
N GLU A 24 12.91 4.40 17.58
CA GLU A 24 13.01 4.83 18.97
C GLU A 24 11.67 4.74 19.72
N SER A 25 10.54 4.83 19.00
CA SER A 25 9.19 4.74 19.57
C SER A 25 8.34 3.66 18.91
N PRO A 26 8.13 2.50 19.56
CA PRO A 26 7.30 1.43 19.01
C PRO A 26 5.85 1.86 18.77
N GLU A 27 5.34 2.83 19.55
CA GLU A 27 4.00 3.40 19.38
C GLU A 27 3.90 4.22 18.08
N ALA A 28 4.92 5.04 17.80
CA ALA A 28 4.96 5.83 16.56
C ALA A 28 5.09 4.94 15.33
N LEU A 29 5.90 3.89 15.39
CA LEU A 29 6.01 2.90 14.32
C LEU A 29 4.69 2.17 14.10
N ALA A 30 4.00 1.74 15.16
CA ALA A 30 2.71 1.07 15.07
C ALA A 30 1.64 1.96 14.43
N ALA A 31 1.58 3.24 14.83
CA ALA A 31 0.67 4.21 14.22
C ALA A 31 0.94 4.37 12.72
N LYS A 32 2.22 4.46 12.31
CA LYS A 32 2.58 4.59 10.90
C LYS A 32 2.28 3.34 10.09
N VAL A 33 2.46 2.17 10.68
CA VAL A 33 2.07 0.88 10.07
C VAL A 33 0.56 0.83 9.86
N ASP A 34 -0.24 1.29 10.83
CA ASP A 34 -1.70 1.32 10.71
C ASP A 34 -2.16 2.25 9.57
N GLU A 35 -1.58 3.44 9.47
CA GLU A 35 -1.80 4.34 8.34
C GLU A 35 -1.48 3.66 7.00
N ALA A 36 -0.32 3.00 6.89
CA ALA A 36 0.09 2.29 5.68
C ALA A 36 -0.88 1.14 5.33
N VAL A 37 -1.37 0.40 6.34
CA VAL A 37 -2.40 -0.63 6.16
C VAL A 37 -3.69 -0.03 5.61
N GLN A 38 -4.16 1.09 6.16
CA GLN A 38 -5.36 1.77 5.70
C GLN A 38 -5.21 2.26 4.25
N VAL A 39 -4.09 2.90 3.91
CA VAL A 39 -3.79 3.33 2.54
C VAL A 39 -3.75 2.15 1.57
N LEU A 40 -3.15 1.02 1.98
CA LEU A 40 -3.12 -0.19 1.17
C LEU A 40 -4.50 -0.82 0.98
N ASN A 41 -5.37 -0.76 1.98
CA ASN A 41 -6.76 -1.24 1.86
C ASN A 41 -7.59 -0.33 0.94
N LEU A 42 -7.46 0.98 1.08
CA LEU A 42 -8.10 1.99 0.22
C LEU A 42 -7.65 1.83 -1.25
N SER A 43 -6.35 1.66 -1.46
CA SER A 43 -5.80 1.44 -2.80
C SER A 43 -6.21 0.08 -3.39
N LYS A 44 -6.27 -1.00 -2.60
CA LYS A 44 -6.84 -2.28 -3.07
C LYS A 44 -8.30 -2.15 -3.49
N ALA A 45 -9.13 -1.48 -2.71
CA ALA A 45 -10.53 -1.24 -3.06
C ALA A 45 -10.66 -0.42 -4.37
N LYS A 46 -9.72 0.49 -4.63
CA LYS A 46 -9.67 1.27 -5.87
C LYS A 46 -9.09 0.50 -7.06
N VAL A 47 -8.15 -0.43 -6.81
CA VAL A 47 -7.58 -1.32 -7.83
C VAL A 47 -8.58 -2.39 -8.25
N GLU A 48 -9.42 -2.91 -7.34
CA GLU A 48 -10.54 -3.78 -7.72
C GLU A 48 -11.52 -3.08 -8.68
N SER A 49 -11.66 -1.75 -8.60
CA SER A 49 -12.50 -0.98 -9.53
C SER A 49 -11.81 -0.68 -10.89
N GLN A 50 -10.48 -0.83 -11.00
CA GLN A 50 -9.75 -0.67 -12.27
C GLN A 50 -9.42 -2.00 -12.95
N ASP A 51 -9.33 -3.11 -12.21
CA ASP A 51 -9.11 -4.44 -12.78
C ASP A 51 -10.34 -4.92 -13.59
N VAL A 52 -11.57 -4.59 -13.13
CA VAL A 52 -12.78 -4.88 -13.93
C VAL A 52 -12.80 -4.07 -15.23
N LEU A 53 -12.24 -2.86 -15.25
CA LEU A 53 -12.18 -2.08 -16.49
C LEU A 53 -11.12 -2.64 -17.44
N HIS A 54 -9.94 -3.03 -16.95
CA HIS A 54 -8.90 -3.64 -17.78
C HIS A 54 -9.36 -4.97 -18.39
N SER A 55 -10.12 -5.79 -17.65
CA SER A 55 -10.68 -7.04 -18.14
C SER A 55 -11.81 -6.83 -19.17
N LYS A 56 -12.63 -5.79 -19.00
CA LYS A 56 -13.72 -5.44 -19.93
C LYS A 56 -13.23 -4.92 -21.28
N PHE A 57 -12.12 -4.18 -21.34
CA PHE A 57 -11.57 -3.70 -22.62
C PHE A 57 -10.97 -4.84 -23.46
N LEU A 58 -10.40 -5.87 -22.84
CA LEU A 58 -9.87 -7.04 -23.55
C LEU A 58 -10.97 -7.95 -24.12
N SER A 59 -12.15 -7.95 -23.51
CA SER A 59 -13.26 -8.82 -23.93
C SER A 59 -14.12 -8.23 -25.06
N ALA A 60 -13.98 -6.93 -25.34
CA ALA A 60 -14.82 -6.22 -26.31
C ALA A 60 -14.24 -6.15 -27.74
N GLU A 61 -13.01 -6.63 -27.97
CA GLU A 61 -12.30 -6.53 -29.26
C GLU A 61 -12.10 -7.91 -29.95
N VAL A 62 -13.05 -8.85 -29.78
CA VAL A 62 -13.08 -10.12 -30.52
C VAL A 62 -14.51 -10.44 -30.98
N ALA A 63 -15.08 -9.58 -31.83
CA ALA A 63 -16.32 -9.85 -32.56
C ALA A 63 -16.19 -9.43 -34.03
#